data_AF-A0AAE9MJ68-F1
#
_entry.id   AF-A0AAE9MJ68-F1
#
_cell.length_a   1.000
_cell.length_b   1.000
_cell.length_c   1.000
_cell.angle_alpha   90.00
_cell.angle_beta   90.00
_cell.angle_gamma   90.00
#
_symmetry.space_group_name_H-M   'P 1'
#
loop_
_entity.id
_entity.type
_entity.pdbx_description
1 polymer ?
#
loop_
_entity_poly.entity_id
_entity_poly.type
_entity_poly.pdbx_seq_one_letter_code
_entity_poly.pdbx_strand_id
1 'polypeptide(L)'
;MTLIGALKLSEPHLSLSLCHDCLQYHHKYGGWILKWRNIQRIDQPRIHLGWDLVALPYIGLKIKDYDDFLTLITPRLAVRLLTEQRAVLLQAINSERPECLSGGCGANLLGEGLLEESRFRSPSGQRYEGVIAMLGNRMVRLRDLLGYDLLVPDNSLDRAPAEFIRLLNQYRRESNLIQIN
;
A
#
# COMPACT_ATOMS: atom_id res chain seq x y z
N MET A 1 -44.06 -1.73 -1.98
CA MET A 1 -43.05 -2.80 -2.15
C MET A 1 -41.68 -2.14 -2.22
N THR A 2 -40.79 -2.59 -1.36
CA THR A 2 -39.72 -1.82 -0.71
C THR A 2 -38.61 -1.37 -1.66
N LEU A 3 -38.28 -0.08 -1.59
CA LEU A 3 -37.17 0.58 -2.28
C LEU A 3 -35.84 0.18 -1.61
N ILE A 4 -35.20 -0.90 -2.06
CA ILE A 4 -33.85 -1.29 -1.64
C ILE A 4 -32.91 -1.03 -2.81
N GLY A 5 -32.49 0.23 -2.98
CA GLY A 5 -31.67 0.61 -4.14
C GLY A 5 -31.01 1.97 -4.09
N ALA A 6 -30.86 2.60 -2.91
CA ALA A 6 -30.29 3.96 -2.81
C ALA A 6 -29.08 4.09 -1.87
N LEU A 7 -28.55 2.99 -1.33
CA LEU A 7 -27.39 3.00 -0.41
C LEU A 7 -26.17 2.25 -0.99
N LYS A 8 -25.94 2.37 -2.30
CA LYS A 8 -24.78 1.78 -3.00
C LYS A 8 -23.87 2.82 -3.65
N LEU A 9 -24.05 4.11 -3.38
CA LEU A 9 -23.32 5.18 -4.05
C LEU A 9 -23.01 6.33 -3.08
N SER A 10 -22.06 6.12 -2.18
CA SER A 10 -21.25 7.22 -1.67
C SER A 10 -19.95 6.68 -1.09
N GLU A 11 -19.14 6.01 -1.92
CA GLU A 11 -17.70 6.15 -1.71
C GLU A 11 -17.39 7.62 -2.02
N PRO A 12 -16.77 8.39 -1.10
CA PRO A 12 -16.30 9.70 -1.49
C PRO A 12 -15.35 9.50 -2.67
N HIS A 13 -15.57 10.26 -3.75
CA HIS A 13 -14.75 10.24 -4.97
C HIS A 13 -13.26 10.50 -4.68
N LEU A 14 -12.94 11.00 -3.49
CA LEU A 14 -11.59 11.26 -3.01
C LEU A 14 -11.31 10.45 -1.75
N SER A 15 -10.31 9.57 -1.80
CA SER A 15 -9.92 8.74 -0.65
C SER A 15 -8.73 9.31 0.13
N LEU A 16 -8.29 10.54 -0.15
CA LEU A 16 -7.08 11.10 0.46
C LEU A 16 -7.29 12.53 0.97
N SER A 17 -6.83 12.78 2.19
CA SER A 17 -6.75 14.12 2.77
C SER A 17 -5.30 14.45 3.13
N LEU A 18 -4.88 15.67 2.81
CA LEU A 18 -3.55 16.18 3.11
C LEU A 18 -3.63 17.05 4.35
N CYS A 19 -2.92 16.66 5.41
CA CYS A 19 -2.74 17.47 6.60
C CYS A 19 -1.33 18.06 6.61
N HIS A 20 -1.12 19.02 7.50
CA HIS A 20 0.17 19.67 7.66
C HIS A 20 1.32 18.69 8.02
N ASP A 21 1.00 17.67 8.83
CA ASP A 21 1.94 16.73 9.43
C ASP A 21 1.73 15.28 8.96
N CYS A 22 0.62 14.98 8.29
CA CYS A 22 0.30 13.63 7.83
C CYS A 22 -0.49 13.57 6.51
N LEU A 23 -0.42 12.39 5.88
CA LEU A 23 -1.26 11.93 4.79
C LEU A 23 -2.34 11.01 5.37
N GLN A 24 -3.61 11.26 5.06
CA GLN A 24 -4.71 10.43 5.51
C GLN A 24 -5.35 9.73 4.32
N TYR A 25 -5.60 8.43 4.48
CA TYR A 25 -6.36 7.63 3.53
C TYR A 25 -7.70 7.23 4.13
N HIS A 26 -8.78 7.42 3.37
CA HIS A 26 -10.15 7.19 3.75
C HIS A 26 -10.75 6.09 2.88
N HIS A 27 -11.17 5.00 3.52
CA HIS A 27 -11.82 3.88 2.87
C HIS A 27 -13.12 3.53 3.59
N LYS A 28 -14.08 2.90 2.90
CA LYS A 28 -15.38 2.52 3.50
C LYS A 28 -15.26 1.57 4.70
N TYR A 29 -14.12 0.92 4.87
CA TYR A 29 -13.83 -0.02 5.95
C TYR A 29 -12.86 0.54 7.00
N GLY A 30 -12.54 1.84 6.95
CA GLY A 30 -11.64 2.51 7.87
C GLY A 30 -10.65 3.42 7.14
N GLY A 31 -9.70 3.99 7.86
CA GLY A 31 -8.62 4.77 7.26
C GLY A 31 -7.28 4.44 7.89
N TRP A 32 -6.21 4.91 7.25
CA TRP A 32 -4.89 4.95 7.86
C TRP A 32 -4.33 6.37 7.76
N ILE A 33 -3.44 6.70 8.67
CA ILE A 33 -2.76 7.99 8.73
C ILE A 33 -1.27 7.71 8.69
N LEU A 34 -0.53 8.44 7.86
CA LEU A 34 0.89 8.29 7.69
C LEU A 34 1.57 9.64 7.85
N LYS A 35 2.42 9.79 8.87
CA LYS A 35 3.16 11.03 9.09
C LYS A 35 4.13 11.27 7.93
N TRP A 36 4.25 12.52 7.46
CA TRP A 36 5.15 12.86 6.35
C TRP A 36 6.60 12.45 6.63
N ARG A 37 7.07 12.61 7.88
CA ARG A 37 8.41 12.18 8.31
C ARG A 37 8.69 10.70 8.12
N ASN A 38 7.65 9.86 8.19
CA ASN A 38 7.76 8.42 8.05
C ASN A 38 7.76 7.98 6.57
N ILE A 39 7.41 8.87 5.64
CA ILE A 39 7.46 8.56 4.21
C ILE A 39 8.88 8.80 3.69
N GLN A 40 9.50 7.77 3.15
CA GLN A 40 10.80 7.81 2.50
C GLN A 40 10.69 8.22 1.02
N ARG A 41 9.77 7.61 0.28
CA ARG A 41 9.61 7.81 -1.17
C ARG A 41 8.15 7.75 -1.57
N ILE A 42 7.77 8.57 -2.54
CA ILE A 42 6.45 8.61 -3.16
C ILE A 42 6.68 8.67 -4.66
N ASP A 43 6.21 7.66 -5.38
CA ASP A 43 6.32 7.61 -6.84
C ASP A 43 5.32 6.58 -7.42
N GLN A 44 5.22 6.50 -8.74
CA GLN A 44 4.43 5.49 -9.43
C GLN A 44 5.24 4.19 -9.59
N PRO A 45 4.77 3.03 -9.11
CA PRO A 45 5.45 1.76 -9.31
C PRO A 45 5.38 1.36 -10.78
N ARG A 46 6.41 0.66 -11.24
CA ARG A 46 6.52 0.15 -12.61
C ARG A 46 6.93 -1.31 -12.57
N ILE A 47 6.49 -2.07 -13.56
CA ILE A 47 6.81 -3.49 -13.72
C ILE A 47 7.21 -3.79 -15.16
N HIS A 48 7.98 -4.85 -15.35
CA HIS A 48 8.34 -5.39 -16.65
C HIS A 48 7.19 -6.21 -17.23
N LEU A 49 6.77 -5.87 -18.44
CA LEU A 49 5.84 -6.65 -19.25
C LEU A 49 6.55 -6.99 -20.57
N GLY A 50 7.17 -8.18 -20.61
CA GLY A 50 8.09 -8.53 -21.68
C GLY A 50 9.33 -7.63 -21.64
N TRP A 51 9.51 -6.82 -22.67
CA TRP A 51 10.62 -5.86 -22.78
C TRP A 51 10.24 -4.45 -22.32
N ASP A 52 8.95 -4.19 -22.11
CA ASP A 52 8.45 -2.86 -21.76
C ASP A 52 8.40 -2.67 -20.25
N LEU A 53 8.74 -1.46 -19.80
CA LEU A 53 8.57 -1.03 -18.42
C LEU A 53 7.28 -0.21 -18.30
N VAL A 54 6.23 -0.80 -17.72
CA VAL A 54 4.88 -0.23 -17.67
C VAL A 54 4.55 0.27 -16.28
N ALA A 55 3.94 1.46 -16.20
CA ALA A 55 3.48 2.03 -14.95
C ALA A 55 2.20 1.34 -14.46
N LEU A 56 2.17 1.03 -13.16
CA LEU A 56 1.00 0.48 -12.49
C LEU A 56 0.01 1.61 -12.13
N PRO A 57 -1.31 1.34 -12.09
CA PRO A 57 -2.35 2.31 -11.74
C PRO A 57 -2.43 2.56 -10.22
N TYR A 58 -1.27 2.83 -9.61
CA TYR A 58 -1.12 3.02 -8.17
C TYR A 58 -0.07 4.09 -7.90
N ILE A 59 -0.17 4.72 -6.74
CA ILE A 59 0.92 5.49 -6.13
C ILE A 59 1.54 4.61 -5.05
N GLY A 60 2.85 4.38 -5.16
CA GLY A 60 3.64 3.64 -4.21
C GLY A 60 4.17 4.55 -3.11
N LEU A 61 4.00 4.12 -1.87
CA LEU A 61 4.56 4.77 -0.68
C LEU A 61 5.60 3.85 -0.06
N LYS A 62 6.83 4.36 0.08
CA LYS A 62 7.88 3.71 0.85
C LYS A 62 7.96 4.34 2.25
N ILE A 63 7.92 3.52 3.29
CA ILE A 63 7.80 3.87 4.71
C ILE A 63 9.11 3.56 5.43
N LYS A 64 9.51 4.39 6.40
CA LYS A 64 10.76 4.19 7.17
C LYS A 64 10.55 3.22 8.34
N ASP A 65 9.51 3.47 9.12
CA ASP A 65 9.14 2.72 10.32
C ASP A 65 7.76 2.09 10.15
N TYR A 66 7.72 0.76 10.19
CA TYR A 66 6.48 0.01 10.04
C TYR A 66 5.61 0.13 11.28
N ASP A 67 6.17 0.31 12.47
CA ASP A 67 5.41 0.30 13.72
C ASP A 67 4.53 1.54 13.85
N ASP A 68 5.03 2.68 13.35
CA ASP A 68 4.29 3.95 13.20
C ASP A 68 3.03 3.80 12.32
N PHE A 69 2.93 2.74 11.51
CA PHE A 69 1.79 2.44 10.65
C PHE A 69 0.97 1.23 11.14
N LEU A 70 1.61 0.09 11.36
CA LEU A 70 0.97 -1.19 11.70
C LEU A 70 0.25 -1.14 13.06
N THR A 71 0.71 -0.29 13.98
CA THR A 71 0.06 -0.12 15.29
C THR A 71 -1.25 0.68 15.21
N LEU A 72 -1.41 1.51 14.18
CA LEU A 72 -2.56 2.41 14.03
C LEU A 72 -3.62 1.87 13.07
N ILE A 73 -3.25 0.99 12.14
CA ILE A 73 -4.19 0.46 11.16
C ILE A 73 -5.19 -0.51 11.80
N THR A 74 -6.45 -0.39 11.39
CA THR A 74 -7.50 -1.30 11.88
C THR A 74 -7.40 -2.68 11.21
N PRO A 75 -7.67 -3.79 11.93
CA PRO A 75 -7.69 -5.12 11.35
C PRO A 75 -8.62 -5.25 10.14
N ARG A 76 -9.77 -4.56 10.17
CA ARG A 76 -10.75 -4.56 9.07
C ARG A 76 -10.17 -3.93 7.81
N LEU A 77 -9.48 -2.80 7.94
CA LEU A 77 -8.81 -2.18 6.79
C LEU A 77 -7.67 -3.06 6.27
N ALA A 78 -6.88 -3.67 7.16
CA ALA A 78 -5.81 -4.58 6.78
C ALA A 78 -6.32 -5.74 5.90
N VAL A 79 -7.40 -6.43 6.30
CA VAL A 79 -8.04 -7.48 5.47
C VAL A 79 -8.38 -6.96 4.06
N ARG A 80 -8.90 -5.73 3.98
CA ARG A 80 -9.33 -5.14 2.71
C ARG A 80 -8.16 -4.80 1.81
N LEU A 81 -7.09 -4.21 2.35
CA LEU A 81 -5.87 -3.97 1.60
C LEU A 81 -5.28 -5.29 1.05
N LEU A 82 -5.22 -6.33 1.88
CA LEU A 82 -4.73 -7.66 1.48
C LEU A 82 -5.54 -8.28 0.34
N THR A 83 -6.86 -8.11 0.38
CA THR A 83 -7.79 -8.72 -0.57
C THR A 83 -7.88 -7.93 -1.88
N GLU A 84 -8.04 -6.61 -1.80
CA GLU A 84 -8.23 -5.72 -2.96
C GLU A 84 -6.93 -5.59 -3.78
N GLN A 85 -5.77 -5.67 -3.11
CA GLN A 85 -4.46 -5.54 -3.77
C GLN A 85 -3.82 -6.91 -4.09
N ARG A 86 -4.59 -8.00 -4.03
CA ARG A 86 -4.08 -9.34 -4.38
C ARG A 86 -3.71 -9.43 -5.87
N ALA A 87 -4.53 -8.86 -6.75
CA ALA A 87 -4.29 -8.93 -8.19
C ALA A 87 -2.98 -8.24 -8.60
N VAL A 88 -2.72 -7.03 -8.07
CA VAL A 88 -1.47 -6.31 -8.35
C VAL A 88 -0.25 -7.02 -7.75
N LEU A 89 -0.37 -7.66 -6.59
CA LEU A 89 0.72 -8.48 -6.05
C LEU A 89 1.03 -9.65 -7.00
N LEU A 90 0.02 -10.39 -7.44
CA LEU A 90 0.21 -11.52 -8.37
C LEU A 90 0.84 -11.06 -9.68
N GLN A 91 0.39 -9.92 -10.21
CA GLN A 91 0.97 -9.32 -11.40
C GLN A 91 2.46 -8.99 -11.18
N ALA A 92 2.80 -8.35 -10.05
CA ALA A 92 4.18 -8.01 -9.71
C ALA A 92 5.07 -9.26 -9.55
N ILE A 93 4.57 -10.34 -8.93
CA ILE A 93 5.29 -11.61 -8.81
C ILE A 93 5.57 -12.19 -10.20
N ASN A 94 4.56 -12.24 -11.07
CA ASN A 94 4.70 -12.81 -12.41
C ASN A 94 5.70 -12.05 -13.28
N SER A 95 5.72 -10.72 -13.13
CA SER A 95 6.59 -9.83 -13.90
C SER A 95 8.02 -9.78 -13.37
N GLU A 96 8.21 -9.58 -12.07
CA GLU A 96 9.53 -9.29 -11.49
C GLU A 96 10.24 -10.54 -10.97
N ARG A 97 9.52 -11.65 -10.79
CA ARG A 97 10.04 -12.93 -10.29
C ARG A 97 9.44 -14.13 -11.04
N PRO A 98 9.59 -14.20 -12.38
CA PRO A 98 9.03 -15.28 -13.18
C PRO A 98 9.54 -16.67 -12.77
N GLU A 99 10.77 -16.77 -12.23
CA GLU A 99 11.34 -18.00 -11.68
C GLU A 99 10.54 -18.58 -10.51
N CYS A 100 9.74 -17.76 -9.85
CA CYS A 100 8.84 -18.26 -8.83
C CYS A 100 7.83 -19.22 -9.45
N LEU A 101 7.26 -18.91 -10.63
CA LEU A 101 6.17 -19.66 -11.31
C LEU A 101 6.49 -21.13 -11.59
N SER A 102 7.76 -21.44 -11.80
CA SER A 102 8.25 -22.80 -12.05
C SER A 102 8.53 -23.59 -10.77
N GLY A 103 8.18 -23.08 -9.59
CA GLY A 103 8.45 -23.69 -8.29
C GLY A 103 9.85 -23.40 -7.73
N GLY A 104 10.61 -22.49 -8.36
CA GLY A 104 11.95 -22.09 -7.92
C GLY A 104 11.95 -21.18 -6.68
N CYS A 105 10.88 -20.41 -6.50
CA CYS A 105 10.55 -19.86 -5.19
C CYS A 105 9.71 -20.91 -4.48
N GLY A 106 10.19 -21.41 -3.35
CA GLY A 106 9.51 -22.47 -2.59
C GLY A 106 8.00 -22.24 -2.44
N ALA A 107 7.26 -23.33 -2.19
CA ALA A 107 5.79 -23.45 -2.21
C ALA A 107 4.96 -22.29 -1.60
N ASN A 108 5.59 -21.43 -0.81
CA ASN A 108 5.03 -20.23 -0.18
C ASN A 108 4.65 -19.09 -1.14
N LEU A 109 4.85 -19.18 -2.46
CA LEU A 109 4.58 -18.05 -3.37
C LEU A 109 3.46 -18.26 -4.39
N LEU A 110 3.03 -19.50 -4.66
CA LEU A 110 2.14 -19.80 -5.80
C LEU A 110 0.91 -20.66 -5.50
N GLY A 111 0.75 -21.07 -4.25
CA GLY A 111 -0.43 -21.80 -3.78
C GLY A 111 -0.94 -21.24 -2.45
N GLU A 112 -1.24 -22.13 -1.50
CA GLU A 112 -1.62 -21.82 -0.11
C GLU A 112 -0.68 -20.83 0.60
N GLY A 113 0.54 -20.64 0.08
CA GLY A 113 1.53 -19.65 0.50
C GLY A 113 1.23 -18.16 0.27
N LEU A 114 0.19 -17.83 -0.50
CA LEU A 114 -0.30 -16.44 -0.55
C LEU A 114 -1.06 -16.03 0.72
N LEU A 115 -1.27 -16.96 1.65
CA LEU A 115 -1.54 -16.65 3.03
C LEU A 115 -0.21 -16.22 3.65
N GLU A 116 -0.05 -14.90 3.77
CA GLU A 116 1.06 -14.37 4.54
C GLU A 116 1.10 -15.00 5.92
N GLU A 117 2.32 -15.22 6.41
CA GLU A 117 2.51 -15.74 7.75
C GLU A 117 1.74 -14.86 8.74
N SER A 118 0.99 -15.51 9.64
CA SER A 118 0.23 -14.85 10.70
C SER A 118 1.12 -14.30 11.81
N ARG A 119 2.44 -14.29 11.59
CA ARG A 119 3.46 -13.75 12.47
C ARG A 119 4.39 -12.86 11.67
N PHE A 120 4.73 -11.71 12.25
CA PHE A 120 5.62 -10.75 11.64
C PHE A 120 6.43 -10.06 12.73
N ARG A 121 7.71 -9.81 12.45
CA ARG A 121 8.58 -9.01 13.31
C ARG A 121 9.07 -7.83 12.49
N SER A 122 8.74 -6.62 12.92
CA SER A 122 9.19 -5.40 12.26
C SER A 122 10.71 -5.19 12.43
N PRO A 123 11.34 -4.31 11.63
CA PRO A 123 12.78 -4.04 11.74
C PRO A 123 13.22 -3.50 13.11
N SER A 124 12.35 -2.81 13.85
CA SER A 124 12.58 -2.36 15.23
C SER A 124 12.52 -3.50 16.26
N GLY A 125 11.98 -4.66 15.86
CA GLY A 125 11.86 -5.85 16.68
C GLY A 125 10.47 -6.10 17.27
N GLN A 126 9.50 -5.22 17.06
CA GLN A 126 8.10 -5.38 17.50
C GLN A 126 7.46 -6.59 16.82
N ARG A 127 6.67 -7.36 17.58
CA ARG A 127 5.98 -8.55 17.09
C ARG A 127 4.51 -8.23 16.82
N TYR A 128 4.03 -8.71 15.68
CA TYR A 128 2.63 -8.64 15.25
C TYR A 128 2.12 -10.06 15.01
N GLU A 129 0.81 -10.25 15.25
CA GLU A 129 0.12 -11.52 14.98
C GLU A 129 -1.18 -11.30 14.17
N GLY A 130 -1.69 -12.38 13.58
CA GLY A 130 -2.95 -12.38 12.82
C GLY A 130 -2.88 -11.51 11.56
N VAL A 131 -3.97 -10.82 11.24
CA VAL A 131 -4.07 -10.06 9.97
C VAL A 131 -3.09 -8.88 9.89
N ILE A 132 -2.74 -8.26 11.01
CA ILE A 132 -1.76 -7.16 11.00
C ILE A 132 -0.37 -7.70 10.67
N ALA A 133 -0.04 -8.89 11.17
CA ALA A 133 1.18 -9.58 10.78
C ALA A 133 1.21 -9.93 9.30
N MET A 134 0.09 -10.42 8.78
CA MET A 134 -0.06 -10.68 7.35
C MET A 134 0.26 -9.41 6.56
N LEU A 135 -0.40 -8.29 6.88
CA LEU A 135 -0.13 -7.01 6.24
C LEU A 135 1.35 -6.57 6.36
N GLY A 136 2.00 -6.78 7.49
CA GLY A 136 3.44 -6.51 7.63
C GLY A 136 4.27 -7.32 6.64
N ASN A 137 3.98 -8.61 6.50
CA ASN A 137 4.61 -9.48 5.49
C ASN A 137 4.28 -9.05 4.05
N ARG A 138 3.04 -8.60 3.77
CA ARG A 138 2.66 -7.99 2.47
C ARG A 138 3.55 -6.80 2.16
N MET A 139 3.73 -5.90 3.11
CA MET A 139 4.51 -4.67 2.93
C MET A 139 5.97 -4.99 2.59
N VAL A 140 6.59 -5.95 3.28
CA VAL A 140 7.95 -6.43 2.93
C VAL A 140 7.98 -6.99 1.52
N ARG A 141 7.02 -7.83 1.14
CA ARG A 141 6.97 -8.43 -0.20
C ARG A 141 6.78 -7.39 -1.30
N LEU A 142 5.91 -6.40 -1.09
CA LEU A 142 5.73 -5.30 -2.03
C LEU A 142 7.01 -4.45 -2.14
N ARG A 143 7.75 -4.27 -1.05
CA ARG A 143 9.05 -3.58 -1.09
C ARG A 143 10.05 -4.34 -1.94
N ASP A 144 10.11 -5.64 -1.80
CA ASP A 144 11.06 -6.47 -2.54
C ASP A 144 10.73 -6.52 -4.04
N LEU A 145 9.44 -6.52 -4.41
CA LEU A 145 8.99 -6.60 -5.79
C LEU A 145 8.94 -5.23 -6.50
N LEU A 146 8.40 -4.21 -5.83
CA LEU A 146 8.08 -2.91 -6.43
C LEU A 146 8.88 -1.76 -5.84
N GLY A 147 9.55 -1.97 -4.70
CA GLY A 147 10.24 -0.91 -3.97
C GLY A 147 9.33 -0.02 -3.11
N TYR A 148 8.10 -0.43 -2.82
CA TYR A 148 7.11 0.30 -2.03
C TYR A 148 6.36 -0.60 -1.06
N ASP A 149 5.85 -0.06 0.03
CA ASP A 149 5.21 -0.83 1.11
C ASP A 149 3.70 -0.76 1.05
N LEU A 150 3.17 0.41 0.67
CA LEU A 150 1.74 0.64 0.47
C LEU A 150 1.48 1.09 -0.96
N LEU A 151 0.33 0.68 -1.47
CA LEU A 151 -0.18 1.10 -2.77
C LEU A 151 -1.50 1.84 -2.58
N VAL A 152 -1.62 2.99 -3.23
CA VAL A 152 -2.85 3.79 -3.27
C VAL A 152 -3.36 3.79 -4.70
N PRO A 153 -4.57 3.28 -4.98
CA PRO A 153 -5.13 3.25 -6.33
C PRO A 153 -5.20 4.64 -6.97
N ASP A 154 -4.84 4.78 -8.24
CA ASP A 154 -4.93 6.06 -8.95
C ASP A 154 -6.37 6.56 -9.17
N ASN A 155 -7.32 5.63 -9.23
CA ASN A 155 -8.75 5.94 -9.32
C ASN A 155 -9.33 6.60 -8.05
N SER A 156 -8.53 6.73 -6.99
CA SER A 156 -8.89 7.41 -5.75
C SER A 156 -8.40 8.87 -5.68
N LEU A 157 -7.75 9.35 -6.74
CA LEU A 157 -7.12 10.66 -6.84
C LEU A 157 -8.04 11.68 -7.53
N ASP A 158 -7.88 12.97 -7.20
CA ASP A 158 -8.56 14.10 -7.85
C ASP A 158 -7.87 14.56 -9.15
N ARG A 159 -6.69 14.02 -9.46
CA ARG A 159 -5.82 14.51 -10.54
C ARG A 159 -4.94 13.40 -11.11
N ALA A 160 -4.21 13.72 -12.17
CA ALA A 160 -3.28 12.77 -12.77
C ALA A 160 -2.21 12.30 -11.77
N PRO A 161 -1.79 11.02 -11.80
CA PRO A 161 -0.83 10.46 -10.83
C PRO A 161 0.45 11.29 -10.69
N ALA A 162 1.03 11.75 -11.81
CA ALA A 162 2.24 12.56 -11.81
C ALA A 162 2.08 13.90 -11.05
N GLU A 163 0.93 14.57 -11.24
CA GLU A 163 0.63 15.82 -10.54
C GLU A 163 0.40 15.59 -9.05
N PHE A 164 -0.27 14.50 -8.69
CA PHE A 164 -0.49 14.12 -7.31
C PHE A 164 0.81 13.75 -6.59
N ILE A 165 1.70 12.98 -7.24
CA ILE A 165 3.03 12.66 -6.71
C ILE A 165 3.84 13.94 -6.47
N ARG A 166 3.78 14.91 -7.38
CA ARG A 166 4.44 16.21 -7.19
C ARG A 166 3.90 16.95 -5.96
N LEU A 167 2.57 16.97 -5.80
CA LEU A 167 1.91 17.57 -4.63
C LEU A 167 2.34 16.90 -3.32
N LEU A 168 2.27 15.56 -3.25
CA LEU A 168 2.67 14.82 -2.05
C LEU A 168 4.14 15.06 -1.68
N ASN A 169 5.03 15.11 -2.67
CA ASN A 169 6.45 15.42 -2.44
C ASN A 169 6.67 16.86 -1.97
N GLN A 170 5.81 17.81 -2.35
CA GLN A 170 5.84 19.17 -1.81
C GLN A 170 5.48 19.18 -0.32
N TYR A 171 4.32 18.61 0.06
CA TYR A 171 3.92 18.50 1.47
C TYR A 171 4.96 17.78 2.33
N ARG A 172 5.53 16.68 1.82
CA ARG A 172 6.59 15.96 2.52
C ARG A 172 7.82 16.84 2.77
N ARG A 173 8.23 17.67 1.80
CA ARG A 173 9.37 18.59 1.95
C ARG A 173 9.06 19.70 2.96
N GLU A 174 7.91 20.33 2.85
CA GLU A 174 7.47 21.41 3.74
C GLU A 174 7.36 20.92 5.19
N SER A 175 6.75 19.75 5.41
CA SER A 175 6.65 19.15 6.74
C SER A 175 8.02 18.84 7.36
N ASN A 176 8.99 18.39 6.56
CA ASN A 176 10.35 18.15 7.03
C ASN A 176 11.09 19.44 7.40
N LEU A 177 10.82 20.56 6.72
CA LEU A 177 11.43 21.86 7.05
C LEU A 177 10.95 22.38 8.41
N ILE A 178 9.67 22.16 8.73
CA ILE A 178 9.05 22.63 9.97
C ILE A 178 9.53 21.84 11.19
N GLN A 179 10.00 20.61 10.99
CA GLN A 179 10.57 19.79 12.09
C GLN A 179 12.05 20.10 12.39
N ILE A 180 12.73 20.87 11.56
CA ILE A 180 14.14 21.26 11.74
C ILE A 180 14.26 22.61 12.47
N ASN A 181 13.21 23.43 12.42
CA ASN A 181 13.08 24.69 13.15
C ASN A 181 12.41 24.47 14.52
#